data_AF-A0A3M1TF69-F1
#
_entry.id   AF-A0A3M1TF69-F1
#
_cell.length_a   1.000
_cell.length_b   1.000
_cell.length_c   1.000
_cell.angle_alpha   90.00
_cell.angle_beta   90.00
_cell.angle_gamma   90.00
#
_symmetry.space_group_name_H-M   'P 1'
#
loop_
_entity.id
_entity.type
_entity.pdbx_description
1 polymer ?
#
loop_
_entity_poly.entity_id
_entity_poly.type
_entity_poly.pdbx_seq_one_letter_code
_entity_poly.pdbx_strand_id
1 'polypeptide(L)'
;MAGVGCGSRTYLYEGDGGPQDAGVADAGDAGSDAGRDAGPGAPLLFRLSFASDIPEPIYIDVTSSGGFGPAFLTLYQGAGADAPKVRFESDCAVCPCDSGCTGCPLCGAPLPFVVAIADGDAYDYTWDLRVHPLESCAEDAVCQSEEAAAAGPWQAEFCWADEATGEGPEQQLIGPLRCERVPFDLPPREAVVEYRVNYSG
;
A
#
# COMPACT_ATOMS: atom_id res chain seq x y z
N MET A 1 -29.55 -30.18 -0.80
CA MET A 1 -28.33 -29.40 -1.11
C MET A 1 -28.41 -29.04 -2.57
N ALA A 2 -28.83 -27.81 -2.86
CA ALA A 2 -29.03 -27.32 -4.21
C ALA A 2 -27.71 -26.74 -4.72
N GLY A 3 -27.16 -27.33 -5.79
CA GLY A 3 -26.03 -26.76 -6.51
C GLY A 3 -26.49 -25.59 -7.35
N VAL A 4 -25.93 -24.41 -7.10
CA VAL A 4 -26.09 -23.23 -7.95
C VAL A 4 -25.04 -23.34 -9.04
N GLY A 5 -25.47 -23.69 -10.25
CA GLY A 5 -24.63 -23.64 -11.45
C GLY A 5 -24.61 -22.21 -11.99
N CYS A 6 -23.42 -21.64 -12.14
CA CYS A 6 -23.23 -20.38 -12.87
C CYS A 6 -23.35 -20.65 -14.38
N GLY A 7 -24.53 -20.37 -14.93
CA GLY A 7 -24.76 -20.39 -16.37
C GLY A 7 -24.09 -19.18 -17.03
N SER A 8 -23.14 -19.44 -17.92
CA SER A 8 -22.54 -18.45 -18.81
C SER A 8 -23.58 -17.98 -19.84
N ARG A 9 -23.96 -16.70 -19.78
CA ARG A 9 -24.73 -16.02 -20.83
C ARG A 9 -23.77 -15.48 -21.88
N THR A 10 -23.66 -16.18 -23.00
CA THR A 10 -23.00 -15.67 -24.21
C THR A 10 -24.01 -14.77 -24.95
N TYR A 11 -23.72 -13.47 -25.06
CA TYR A 11 -24.41 -12.61 -26.01
C TYR A 11 -23.61 -12.60 -27.31
N LEU A 12 -24.14 -13.27 -28.33
CA LEU A 12 -23.74 -13.06 -29.72
C LEU A 12 -24.43 -11.76 -30.18
N TYR A 13 -23.64 -10.73 -30.47
CA TYR A 13 -24.11 -9.52 -31.13
C TYR A 13 -23.91 -9.71 -32.64
N GLU A 14 -24.97 -10.12 -33.34
CA GLU A 14 -25.09 -9.95 -34.79
C GLU A 14 -26.13 -8.85 -35.03
N GLY A 15 -25.71 -7.77 -35.69
CA GLY A 15 -26.57 -6.62 -35.95
C GLY A 15 -25.93 -5.62 -36.90
N ASP A 16 -25.91 -5.96 -38.19
CA ASP A 16 -25.79 -5.01 -39.30
C ASP A 16 -26.97 -4.02 -39.31
N GLY A 17 -26.72 -2.72 -39.49
CA GLY A 17 -27.81 -1.77 -39.75
C GLY A 17 -27.48 -0.27 -39.70
N GLY A 18 -26.84 0.26 -40.75
CA GLY A 18 -27.23 1.54 -41.38
C GLY A 18 -26.65 2.88 -40.86
N PRO A 19 -26.30 3.83 -41.76
CA PRO A 19 -25.81 5.17 -41.41
C PRO A 19 -26.92 6.22 -41.46
N GLN A 20 -26.92 7.19 -40.54
CA GLN A 20 -27.62 8.48 -40.70
C GLN A 20 -26.84 9.62 -40.01
N ASP A 21 -26.51 10.63 -40.83
CA ASP A 21 -26.04 11.96 -40.44
C ASP A 21 -27.13 12.74 -39.70
N ALA A 22 -26.77 13.45 -38.63
CA ALA A 22 -27.34 14.76 -38.29
C ALA A 22 -26.47 15.45 -37.23
N GLY A 23 -25.94 16.62 -37.61
CA GLY A 23 -25.06 17.42 -36.76
C GLY A 23 -25.71 17.88 -35.46
N VAL A 24 -24.88 17.93 -34.42
CA VAL A 24 -25.21 18.53 -33.13
C VAL A 24 -24.19 19.63 -32.87
N ALA A 25 -24.71 20.79 -32.49
CA ALA A 25 -23.95 22.01 -32.25
C ALA A 25 -22.96 21.85 -31.10
N ASP A 26 -21.74 22.31 -31.35
CA ASP A 26 -20.63 22.42 -30.42
C ASP A 26 -20.93 23.51 -29.38
N ALA A 27 -21.64 23.12 -28.32
CA ALA A 27 -21.76 23.91 -27.10
C ALA A 27 -20.57 23.52 -26.22
N GLY A 28 -19.59 24.42 -26.14
CA GLY A 28 -18.37 24.26 -25.37
C GLY A 28 -18.64 23.78 -23.96
N ASP A 29 -18.37 22.50 -23.76
CA ASP A 29 -18.28 21.88 -22.45
C ASP A 29 -16.92 22.29 -21.88
N ALA A 30 -16.92 23.32 -21.04
CA ALA A 30 -15.79 23.62 -20.17
C ALA A 30 -15.76 22.58 -19.03
N GLY A 31 -15.60 21.31 -19.43
CA GLY A 31 -15.35 20.19 -18.56
C GLY A 31 -14.09 20.47 -17.77
N SER A 32 -14.24 20.60 -16.46
CA SER A 32 -13.16 20.83 -15.52
C SER A 32 -12.32 19.55 -15.39
N ASP A 33 -11.54 19.21 -16.41
CA ASP A 33 -10.50 18.17 -16.38
C ASP A 33 -9.21 18.65 -15.68
N ALA A 34 -9.30 19.69 -14.86
CA ALA A 34 -8.17 20.28 -14.14
C ALA A 34 -7.62 19.42 -12.99
N GLY A 35 -8.10 18.18 -12.81
CA GLY A 35 -7.78 17.34 -11.65
C GLY A 35 -6.95 16.09 -11.95
N ARG A 36 -6.76 15.68 -13.21
CA ARG A 36 -6.13 14.37 -13.53
C ARG A 36 -4.64 14.42 -13.88
N ASP A 37 -4.10 15.60 -14.16
CA ASP A 37 -2.71 15.76 -14.66
C ASP A 37 -1.77 16.47 -13.68
N ALA A 38 -2.16 16.65 -12.41
CA ALA A 38 -1.19 17.00 -11.38
C ALA A 38 -0.27 15.78 -11.20
N GLY A 39 0.87 15.80 -11.91
CA GLY A 39 1.86 14.74 -11.83
C GLY A 39 2.23 14.42 -10.39
N PRO A 40 2.68 13.18 -10.10
CA PRO A 40 2.99 12.77 -8.74
C PRO A 40 3.97 13.79 -8.15
N GLY A 41 3.64 14.32 -6.98
CA GLY A 41 4.51 15.25 -6.28
C GLY A 41 5.90 14.65 -6.06
N ALA A 42 6.86 15.46 -5.61
CA ALA A 42 8.16 14.94 -5.24
C ALA A 42 7.99 13.79 -4.22
N PRO A 43 8.71 12.66 -4.38
CA PRO A 43 8.57 11.53 -3.49
C PRO A 43 8.92 11.92 -2.05
N LEU A 44 8.24 11.30 -1.10
CA LEU A 44 8.45 11.49 0.33
C LEU A 44 9.26 10.32 0.90
N LEU A 45 10.27 10.63 1.71
CA LEU A 45 11.09 9.63 2.39
C LEU A 45 10.52 9.35 3.78
N PHE A 46 10.28 8.09 4.10
CA PHE A 46 10.02 7.63 5.46
C PHE A 46 11.28 7.01 6.03
N ARG A 47 11.67 7.43 7.23
CA ARG A 47 12.88 6.96 7.90
C ARG A 47 12.55 6.42 9.29
N LEU A 48 12.98 5.19 9.55
CA LEU A 48 13.04 4.64 10.90
C LEU A 48 14.51 4.61 11.33
N SER A 49 14.89 5.48 12.27
CA SER A 49 16.25 5.53 12.81
C SER A 49 16.31 4.95 14.22
N PHE A 50 17.48 4.41 14.56
CA PHE A 50 17.71 3.82 15.88
C PHE A 50 18.91 4.47 16.57
N ALA A 51 18.73 4.85 17.83
CA ALA A 51 19.79 5.35 18.68
C ALA A 51 19.68 4.73 20.07
N SER A 52 20.77 4.19 20.57
CA SER A 52 20.78 3.40 21.79
C SER A 52 22.14 3.49 22.49
N ASP A 53 22.11 3.50 23.81
CA ASP A 53 23.32 3.35 24.64
C ASP A 53 23.70 1.89 24.88
N ILE A 54 22.83 0.95 24.49
CA ILE A 54 23.04 -0.49 24.52
C ILE A 54 23.23 -1.04 23.09
N PRO A 55 24.13 -2.02 22.86
CA PRO A 55 24.55 -2.46 21.53
C PRO A 55 23.55 -3.35 20.79
N GLU A 56 22.37 -3.63 21.35
CA GLU A 56 21.35 -4.48 20.75
C GLU A 56 20.58 -3.75 19.63
N PRO A 57 20.42 -4.33 18.44
CA PRO A 57 19.65 -3.74 17.35
C PRO A 57 18.14 -3.85 17.60
N ILE A 58 17.36 -3.07 16.84
CA ILE A 58 15.92 -3.32 16.64
C ILE A 58 15.70 -4.09 15.34
N TYR A 59 14.54 -4.73 15.23
CA TYR A 59 14.17 -5.55 14.08
C TYR A 59 12.89 -5.03 13.43
N ILE A 60 12.84 -5.09 12.11
CA ILE A 60 11.66 -4.77 11.32
C ILE A 60 11.38 -5.84 10.27
N ASP A 61 10.10 -6.07 9.99
CA ASP A 61 9.67 -6.74 8.76
C ASP A 61 9.66 -5.71 7.63
N VAL A 62 10.43 -5.93 6.57
CA VAL A 62 10.44 -5.00 5.42
C VAL A 62 9.41 -5.33 4.36
N THR A 63 8.84 -6.54 4.39
CA THR A 63 7.87 -7.01 3.39
C THR A 63 6.62 -7.52 4.09
N SER A 64 5.44 -7.07 3.66
CA SER A 64 4.17 -7.59 4.18
C SER A 64 3.97 -9.07 3.85
N SER A 65 3.07 -9.75 4.57
CA SER A 65 2.73 -11.17 4.34
C SER A 65 2.19 -11.48 2.94
N GLY A 66 1.83 -10.45 2.15
CA GLY A 66 1.45 -10.58 0.74
C GLY A 66 2.60 -10.38 -0.24
N GLY A 67 3.80 -9.99 0.23
CA GLY A 67 4.90 -9.56 -0.63
C GLY A 67 4.78 -8.09 -1.08
N PHE A 68 3.76 -7.37 -0.62
CA PHE A 68 3.39 -6.06 -1.16
C PHE A 68 3.62 -4.95 -0.12
N GLY A 69 4.53 -4.02 -0.41
CA GLY A 69 4.84 -2.86 0.42
C GLY A 69 5.54 -3.13 1.76
N PRO A 70 5.91 -2.05 2.48
CA PRO A 70 6.68 -2.11 3.72
C PRO A 70 5.80 -2.58 4.90
N ALA A 71 6.16 -3.69 5.55
CA ALA A 71 5.42 -4.17 6.73
C ALA A 71 5.63 -3.28 7.97
N PHE A 72 6.82 -2.73 8.14
CA PHE A 72 7.16 -1.84 9.25
C PHE A 72 6.47 -0.47 9.21
N LEU A 73 5.79 -0.12 8.12
CA LEU A 73 5.19 1.19 7.91
C LEU A 73 3.72 1.05 7.51
N THR A 74 2.85 1.83 8.16
CA THR A 74 1.44 1.96 7.77
C THR A 74 1.06 3.43 7.68
N LEU A 75 0.31 3.80 6.64
CA LEU A 75 -0.22 5.16 6.48
C LEU A 75 -1.71 5.24 6.82
N TYR A 76 -2.09 6.37 7.40
CA TYR A 76 -3.47 6.73 7.68
C TYR A 76 -3.77 8.11 7.12
N GLN A 77 -4.93 8.25 6.49
CA GLN A 77 -5.39 9.51 5.93
C GLN A 77 -6.26 10.25 6.96
N GLY A 78 -5.76 11.35 7.52
CA GLY A 78 -6.42 12.13 8.58
C GLY A 78 -5.61 12.23 9.87
N ALA A 79 -6.04 13.12 10.79
CA ALA A 79 -5.36 13.39 12.07
C ALA A 79 -5.90 12.61 13.29
N GLY A 80 -6.96 11.82 13.11
CA GLY A 80 -7.66 11.13 14.21
C GLY A 80 -7.14 9.71 14.46
N ALA A 81 -7.42 9.17 15.65
CA ALA A 81 -7.15 7.76 15.96
C ALA A 81 -7.90 6.79 15.02
N ASP A 82 -9.09 7.21 14.56
CA ASP A 82 -9.96 6.49 13.64
C ASP A 82 -9.72 6.81 12.15
N ALA A 83 -8.60 7.47 11.82
CA ALA A 83 -8.24 7.76 10.44
C ALA A 83 -8.19 6.44 9.62
N PRO A 84 -8.75 6.40 8.40
CA PRO A 84 -8.70 5.21 7.57
C PRO A 84 -7.26 4.86 7.18
N LYS A 85 -6.93 3.56 7.29
CA LYS A 85 -5.67 3.00 6.78
C LYS A 85 -5.70 3.01 5.25
N VAL A 86 -4.57 3.36 4.64
CA VAL A 86 -4.35 3.23 3.20
C VAL A 86 -3.29 2.17 2.91
N ARG A 87 -3.24 1.69 1.67
CA ARG A 87 -2.19 0.77 1.19
C ARG A 87 -1.23 1.48 0.25
N PHE A 88 0.03 1.05 0.31
CA PHE A 88 1.10 1.46 -0.60
C PHE A 88 0.99 0.82 -1.98
N GLU A 89 0.47 -0.41 -2.03
CA GLU A 89 0.42 -1.22 -3.24
C GLU A 89 -0.96 -1.86 -3.42
N SER A 90 -1.29 -2.17 -4.66
CA SER A 90 -2.57 -2.79 -5.03
C SER A 90 -2.55 -4.29 -4.70
N ASP A 91 -3.45 -4.75 -3.84
CA ASP A 91 -3.67 -6.19 -3.61
C ASP A 91 -4.61 -6.75 -4.69
N CYS A 92 -4.20 -6.76 -5.95
CA CYS A 92 -4.98 -7.32 -7.06
C CYS A 92 -4.93 -8.87 -7.14
N ALA A 93 -4.70 -9.58 -6.05
CA ALA A 93 -4.51 -11.03 -6.11
C ALA A 93 -5.54 -11.77 -5.24
N VAL A 94 -6.73 -12.00 -5.79
CA VAL A 94 -7.58 -13.11 -5.32
C VAL A 94 -7.09 -14.37 -6.02
N CYS A 95 -6.14 -15.07 -5.41
CA CYS A 95 -5.76 -16.40 -5.85
C CYS A 95 -6.39 -17.43 -4.93
N PRO A 96 -7.38 -18.23 -5.39
CA PRO A 96 -7.79 -19.40 -4.64
C PRO A 96 -6.60 -20.37 -4.57
N CYS A 97 -6.08 -20.64 -3.36
CA CYS A 97 -4.96 -21.55 -3.13
C CYS A 97 -5.26 -22.99 -3.59
N ASP A 98 -6.53 -23.28 -3.85
CA ASP A 98 -7.12 -24.59 -4.05
C ASP A 98 -7.04 -25.08 -5.52
N SER A 99 -6.77 -24.19 -6.49
CA SER A 99 -6.92 -24.48 -7.93
C SER A 99 -5.61 -24.75 -8.68
N GLY A 100 -4.48 -24.83 -8.00
CA GLY A 100 -3.17 -25.00 -8.62
C GLY A 100 -2.58 -23.65 -9.05
N CYS A 101 -1.61 -23.19 -8.26
CA CYS A 101 -0.87 -21.93 -8.32
C CYS A 101 -0.10 -21.61 -9.62
N THR A 102 -0.55 -22.00 -10.81
CA THR A 102 0.15 -21.65 -12.04
C THR A 102 -0.15 -20.19 -12.41
N GLY A 103 0.76 -19.26 -12.10
CA GLY A 103 0.68 -17.86 -12.52
C GLY A 103 0.09 -16.88 -11.50
N CYS A 104 -0.11 -17.30 -10.25
CA CYS A 104 -0.54 -16.40 -9.18
C CYS A 104 0.66 -15.60 -8.63
N PRO A 105 0.61 -14.26 -8.55
CA PRO A 105 1.70 -13.44 -7.99
C PRO A 105 1.99 -13.72 -6.50
N LEU A 106 0.98 -14.14 -5.72
CA LEU A 106 1.13 -14.53 -4.31
C LEU A 106 1.85 -15.88 -4.15
N CYS A 107 1.70 -16.80 -5.10
CA CYS A 107 2.36 -18.10 -5.04
C CYS A 107 3.82 -17.94 -5.48
N GLY A 108 4.71 -17.66 -4.52
CA GLY A 108 6.12 -17.35 -4.76
C GLY A 108 6.52 -15.93 -4.39
N ALA A 109 5.61 -15.16 -3.79
CA ALA A 109 5.97 -13.91 -3.14
C ALA A 109 7.12 -14.16 -2.15
N PRO A 110 8.11 -13.23 -2.07
CA PRO A 110 9.21 -13.37 -1.14
C PRO A 110 8.65 -13.50 0.28
N LEU A 111 9.24 -14.40 1.06
CA LEU A 111 8.92 -14.51 2.47
C LEU A 111 9.19 -13.17 3.17
N PRO A 112 8.44 -12.85 4.24
CA PRO A 112 8.75 -11.69 5.07
C PRO A 112 10.24 -11.73 5.42
N PHE A 113 10.89 -10.59 5.18
CA PHE A 113 12.33 -10.43 5.35
C PHE A 113 12.57 -9.52 6.54
N VAL A 114 13.32 -10.02 7.52
CA VAL A 114 13.65 -9.27 8.72
C VAL A 114 14.96 -8.53 8.53
N VAL A 115 14.97 -7.24 8.86
CA VAL A 115 16.17 -6.41 8.91
C VAL A 115 16.45 -5.99 10.35
N ALA A 116 17.70 -6.15 10.77
CA ALA A 116 18.22 -5.57 12.00
C ALA A 116 18.76 -4.16 11.72
N ILE A 117 18.38 -3.18 12.54
CA ILE A 117 18.88 -1.81 12.50
C ILE A 117 19.77 -1.61 13.72
N ALA A 118 21.07 -1.39 13.50
CA ALA A 118 22.03 -1.18 14.57
C ALA A 118 21.99 0.25 15.11
N ASP A 119 22.63 0.49 16.27
CA ASP A 119 22.75 1.84 16.82
C ASP A 119 23.41 2.80 15.83
N GLY A 120 22.79 3.96 15.64
CA GLY A 120 23.22 5.00 14.71
C GLY A 120 22.78 4.76 13.25
N ASP A 121 22.21 3.60 12.93
CA ASP A 121 21.71 3.29 11.59
C ASP A 121 20.23 3.69 11.41
N ALA A 122 19.77 3.60 10.17
CA ALA A 122 18.39 3.85 9.79
C ALA A 122 17.95 2.97 8.62
N TYR A 123 16.64 2.73 8.53
CA TYR A 123 16.00 2.14 7.38
C TYR A 123 15.10 3.17 6.68
N ASP A 124 15.26 3.26 5.36
CA ASP A 124 14.63 4.26 4.51
C ASP A 124 13.65 3.61 3.53
N TYR A 125 12.45 4.16 3.43
CA TYR A 125 11.45 3.79 2.44
C TYR A 125 10.97 5.02 1.69
N THR A 126 11.01 4.99 0.35
CA THR A 126 10.56 6.10 -0.48
C THR A 126 9.15 5.84 -0.97
N TRP A 127 8.26 6.81 -0.76
CA TRP A 127 6.87 6.78 -1.21
C TRP A 127 6.64 7.80 -2.32
N ASP A 128 6.02 7.37 -3.41
CA ASP A 128 5.73 8.19 -4.60
C ASP A 128 4.40 8.95 -4.51
N LEU A 129 3.83 9.04 -3.31
CA LEU A 129 2.56 9.72 -3.00
C LEU A 129 1.35 9.09 -3.69
N ARG A 130 1.39 7.78 -3.95
CA ARG A 130 0.26 7.01 -4.47
C ARG A 130 -0.35 6.10 -3.41
N VAL A 131 -1.66 5.95 -3.44
CA VAL A 131 -2.41 5.09 -2.52
C VAL A 131 -3.37 4.19 -3.28
N HIS A 132 -3.67 3.07 -2.64
CA HIS A 132 -4.77 2.19 -3.03
C HIS A 132 -5.79 2.18 -1.89
N PRO A 133 -6.91 2.91 -2.02
CA PRO A 133 -7.93 2.93 -1.00
C PRO A 133 -8.51 1.53 -0.79
N LEU A 134 -8.79 1.20 0.46
CA LEU A 134 -9.47 -0.03 0.87
C LEU A 134 -10.96 0.04 0.52
N GLU A 135 -11.32 0.29 -0.73
CA GLU A 135 -12.69 0.03 -1.15
C GLU A 135 -12.92 -1.48 -1.14
N SER A 136 -14.05 -1.90 -0.57
CA SER A 136 -14.49 -3.29 -0.63
C SER A 136 -14.43 -3.74 -2.09
N CYS A 137 -13.70 -4.82 -2.38
CA CYS A 137 -13.68 -5.42 -3.71
C CYS A 137 -15.12 -5.49 -4.21
N ALA A 138 -15.50 -4.64 -5.18
CA ALA A 138 -16.79 -4.76 -5.80
C ALA A 138 -16.86 -6.18 -6.40
N GLU A 139 -18.05 -6.78 -6.44
CA GLU A 139 -18.22 -8.18 -6.88
C GLU A 139 -17.65 -8.44 -8.30
N ASP A 140 -17.36 -7.36 -9.06
CA ASP A 140 -16.76 -7.36 -10.41
C ASP A 140 -15.44 -6.55 -10.53
N ALA A 141 -14.79 -6.15 -9.42
CA ALA A 141 -13.60 -5.29 -9.47
C ALA A 141 -12.35 -6.04 -9.97
N VAL A 142 -11.83 -5.60 -11.11
CA VAL A 142 -10.50 -5.93 -11.62
C VAL A 142 -9.56 -4.84 -11.13
N CYS A 143 -8.84 -5.11 -10.03
CA CYS A 143 -7.86 -4.23 -9.39
C CYS A 143 -8.38 -3.00 -8.61
N GLN A 144 -7.73 -2.70 -7.47
CA GLN A 144 -7.89 -1.42 -6.78
C GLN A 144 -7.31 -0.31 -7.66
N SER A 145 -8.08 0.77 -7.89
CA SER A 145 -7.57 1.95 -8.57
C SER A 145 -6.45 2.59 -7.75
N GLU A 146 -5.39 2.97 -8.45
CA GLU A 146 -4.31 3.78 -7.90
C GLU A 146 -4.73 5.25 -7.92
N GLU A 147 -4.57 5.94 -6.79
CA GLU A 147 -4.94 7.33 -6.64
C GLU A 147 -3.78 8.15 -6.07
N ALA A 148 -3.73 9.44 -6.42
CA ALA A 148 -2.81 10.35 -5.76
C ALA A 148 -3.24 10.56 -4.30
N ALA A 149 -2.27 10.57 -3.38
CA ALA A 149 -2.53 10.86 -1.98
C ALA A 149 -3.15 12.27 -1.83
N ALA A 150 -4.31 12.35 -1.18
CA ALA A 150 -4.98 13.61 -0.98
C ALA A 150 -4.17 14.56 -0.08
N ALA A 151 -4.24 15.86 -0.37
CA ALA A 151 -3.68 16.88 0.50
C ALA A 151 -4.37 16.91 1.87
N GLY A 152 -3.68 17.43 2.88
CA GLY A 152 -4.18 17.55 4.26
C GLY A 152 -3.40 16.71 5.25
N PRO A 153 -3.97 16.40 6.42
CA PRO A 153 -3.27 15.70 7.49
C PRO A 153 -3.19 14.19 7.25
N TRP A 154 -2.07 13.60 7.63
CA TRP A 154 -1.75 12.18 7.55
C TRP A 154 -1.03 11.71 8.82
N GLN A 155 -0.98 10.39 9.00
CA GLN A 155 -0.16 9.75 10.03
C GLN A 155 0.63 8.59 9.42
N ALA A 156 1.89 8.47 9.79
CA ALA A 156 2.75 7.32 9.51
C ALA A 156 2.97 6.54 10.80
N GLU A 157 2.56 5.29 10.84
CA GLU A 157 2.81 4.37 11.94
C GLU A 157 4.02 3.50 11.61
N PHE A 158 5.06 3.63 12.42
CA PHE A 158 6.29 2.83 12.33
C PHE A 158 6.24 1.72 13.37
N CYS A 159 6.43 0.48 12.96
CA CYS A 159 6.43 -0.69 13.83
C CYS A 159 7.79 -1.40 13.81
N TRP A 160 8.29 -1.78 14.99
CA TRP A 160 9.55 -2.52 15.18
C TRP A 160 9.43 -3.50 16.35
N ALA A 161 10.40 -4.40 16.48
CA ALA A 161 10.54 -5.31 17.60
C ALA A 161 11.95 -5.25 18.21
N ASP A 162 12.08 -5.61 19.48
CA ASP A 162 13.36 -5.67 20.19
C ASP A 162 14.07 -7.02 20.02
N GLU A 163 13.34 -8.01 19.52
CA GLU A 163 13.81 -9.37 19.36
C GLU A 163 13.33 -9.96 18.04
N ALA A 164 14.13 -10.86 17.49
CA ALA A 164 13.75 -11.74 16.38
C ALA A 164 14.29 -13.14 16.66
N THR A 165 13.54 -14.16 16.23
CA THR A 165 13.88 -15.57 16.42
C THR A 165 13.88 -16.30 15.08
N GLY A 166 14.77 -17.27 14.87
CA GLY A 166 14.91 -17.99 13.59
C GLY A 166 16.32 -17.92 12.99
N GLU A 167 16.59 -18.76 12.00
CA GLU A 167 17.90 -18.83 11.35
C GLU A 167 17.87 -18.19 9.94
N GLY A 168 18.58 -17.07 9.79
CA GLY A 168 18.62 -16.32 8.54
C GLY A 168 17.42 -15.39 8.33
N PRO A 169 17.56 -14.35 7.50
CA PRO A 169 16.60 -13.23 7.46
C PRO A 169 15.23 -13.61 6.87
N GLU A 170 15.14 -14.71 6.11
CA GLU A 170 13.88 -15.21 5.51
C GLU A 170 13.10 -16.16 6.43
N GLN A 171 13.71 -16.61 7.54
CA GLN A 171 13.08 -17.51 8.53
C GLN A 171 12.93 -16.84 9.89
N GLN A 172 13.28 -15.55 9.99
CA GLN A 172 13.13 -14.80 11.21
C GLN A 172 11.67 -14.42 11.44
N LEU A 173 11.24 -14.59 12.68
CA LEU A 173 9.99 -14.09 13.22
C LEU A 173 10.36 -12.98 14.19
N ILE A 174 9.91 -11.76 13.90
CA ILE A 174 10.04 -10.66 14.86
C ILE A 174 9.11 -10.88 16.06
N GLY A 175 9.56 -10.43 17.22
CA GLY A 175 8.81 -10.52 18.47
C GLY A 175 7.63 -9.55 18.54
N PRO A 176 7.13 -9.26 19.77
CA PRO A 176 6.06 -8.31 19.96
C PRO A 176 6.39 -6.94 19.36
N LEU A 177 5.50 -6.45 18.48
CA LEU A 177 5.65 -5.16 17.83
C LEU A 177 5.39 -4.01 18.80
N ARG A 178 6.23 -2.99 18.71
CA ARG A 178 6.02 -1.64 19.21
C ARG A 178 5.75 -0.75 18.01
N CYS A 179 4.72 0.08 18.09
CA CYS A 179 4.32 0.95 17.00
C CYS A 179 4.13 2.39 17.49
N GLU A 180 4.59 3.35 16.71
CA GLU A 180 4.44 4.78 17.01
C GLU A 180 3.99 5.56 15.80
N ARG A 181 3.08 6.52 16.03
CA ARG A 181 2.47 7.34 14.98
C ARG A 181 3.11 8.71 14.92
N VAL A 182 3.58 9.07 13.73
CA VAL A 182 4.11 10.39 13.41
C VAL A 182 3.11 11.13 12.51
N PRO A 183 2.52 12.24 12.97
CA PRO A 183 1.66 13.06 12.13
C PRO A 183 2.49 13.86 11.12
N PHE A 184 1.96 14.02 9.91
CA PHE A 184 2.52 14.89 8.87
C PHE A 184 1.40 15.48 8.00
N ASP A 185 1.72 16.48 7.18
CA ASP A 185 0.77 17.07 6.22
C ASP A 185 1.23 16.77 4.78
N LEU A 186 0.28 16.70 3.83
CA LEU A 186 0.55 16.72 2.39
C LEU A 186 0.02 18.01 1.75
N PRO A 187 0.79 18.65 0.83
CA PRO A 187 2.18 18.33 0.49
C PRO A 187 3.09 18.56 1.70
N PRO A 188 4.16 17.77 1.84
CA PRO A 188 4.93 17.78 3.06
C PRO A 188 5.79 19.04 3.14
N ARG A 189 5.92 19.59 4.34
CA ARG A 189 6.81 20.73 4.61
C ARG A 189 8.27 20.32 4.51
N GLU A 190 8.55 19.04 4.76
CA GLU A 190 9.86 18.42 4.75
C GLU A 190 9.84 17.22 3.80
N ALA A 191 10.99 16.88 3.20
CA ALA A 191 11.07 15.72 2.32
C ALA A 191 11.15 14.39 3.08
N VAL A 192 11.22 14.43 4.42
CA VAL A 192 11.43 13.26 5.28
C VAL A 192 10.41 13.27 6.41
N VAL A 193 9.74 12.13 6.63
CA VAL A 193 8.99 11.83 7.84
C VAL A 193 9.77 10.76 8.60
N GLU A 194 10.29 11.13 9.76
CA GLU A 194 11.18 10.27 10.55
C GLU A 194 10.56 9.90 11.90
N TYR A 195 10.72 8.64 12.28
CA TYR A 195 10.61 8.21 13.67
C TYR A 195 11.96 7.70 14.16
N ARG A 196 12.41 8.22 15.32
CA ARG A 196 13.65 7.81 15.97
C ARG A 196 13.35 6.99 17.22
N VAL A 197 13.69 5.71 17.19
CA VAL A 197 13.66 4.83 18.35
C VAL A 197 14.84 5.19 19.25
N ASN A 198 14.58 5.47 20.53
CA ASN A 198 15.61 5.79 21.51
C ASN A 198 15.53 4.81 22.69
N TYR A 199 16.63 4.11 22.98
CA TYR A 199 16.81 3.37 24.23
C TYR A 199 17.84 4.06 25.12
N SER A 200 17.51 4.16 26.39
CA SER A 200 18.39 4.66 27.45
C SER A 200 18.27 3.72 28.65
N GLY A 201 19.38 3.09 29.03
CA GLY A 201 19.49 2.18 30.17
C GLY A 201 19.71 2.84 31.52
#